data_AF-A0A346XT52-F1
#
_entry.id   AF-A0A346XT52-F1
#
_cell.length_a   1.000
_cell.length_b   1.000
_cell.length_c   1.000
_cell.angle_alpha   90.00
_cell.angle_beta   90.00
_cell.angle_gamma   90.00
#
_symmetry.space_group_name_H-M   'P 1'
#
loop_
_entity.id
_entity.type
_entity.pdbx_description
1 polymer ?
#
loop_
_entity_poly.entity_id
_entity_poly.type
_entity_poly.pdbx_seq_one_letter_code
_entity_poly.pdbx_strand_id
1 'polypeptide(L)'
;MIVATALLNLLMAVIYMAIGTMIAMDLERAIRRRGWSHFGVAWLSIMYTCGAHHLVHGIHVLAEGREVGPADLVAVAMGIPAGGLWALLRIEASRGGRGDRYVRGTPTWLRVVAGAHLVAAGATLVVGLRLLTGATDLDTRLIPNILLVGLYLGIGAALMRGQLHNRREHGGWSLSGLSLMMIFPTCAVMHASYVVYAGSALFAPDFHGLWVDWLGVPAALYFFWVVRGLETGTVKDWNERFESIEDLGDRAAASSADAAPDGPVLEEAIR
;
A
#
# COMPACT_ATOMS: atom_id res chain seq x y z
N MET A 1 20.81 -15.25 -3.71
CA MET A 1 20.13 -14.48 -2.64
C MET A 1 20.33 -12.98 -2.82
N ILE A 2 21.58 -12.48 -2.87
CA ILE A 2 21.92 -11.06 -3.10
C ILE A 2 21.19 -10.48 -4.32
N VAL A 3 21.44 -11.03 -5.52
CA VAL A 3 20.82 -10.55 -6.77
C VAL A 3 19.29 -10.56 -6.70
N ALA A 4 18.69 -11.63 -6.15
CA ALA A 4 17.24 -11.71 -6.00
C ALA A 4 16.70 -10.61 -5.06
N THR A 5 17.35 -10.38 -3.92
CA THR A 5 16.96 -9.34 -2.96
C THR A 5 17.09 -7.95 -3.56
N ALA A 6 18.16 -7.69 -4.31
CA ALA A 6 18.34 -6.44 -5.04
C ALA A 6 17.25 -6.22 -6.08
N LEU A 7 17.00 -7.21 -6.94
CA LEU A 7 15.97 -7.12 -7.99
C LEU A 7 14.57 -6.95 -7.42
N LEU A 8 14.24 -7.61 -6.31
CA LEU A 8 12.96 -7.44 -5.64
C LEU A 8 12.80 -6.05 -5.03
N ASN A 9 13.86 -5.48 -4.44
CA ASN A 9 13.84 -4.10 -3.98
C ASN A 9 13.67 -3.11 -5.14
N LEU A 10 14.41 -3.29 -6.24
CA LEU A 10 14.24 -2.46 -7.43
C LEU A 10 12.83 -2.58 -8.03
N LEU A 11 12.26 -3.80 -8.07
CA LEU A 11 10.89 -4.01 -8.51
C LEU A 11 9.88 -3.31 -7.59
N MET A 12 10.06 -3.40 -6.27
CA MET A 12 9.23 -2.68 -5.30
C MET A 12 9.32 -1.17 -5.50
N ALA A 13 10.52 -0.65 -5.72
CA ALA A 13 10.74 0.77 -6.02
C ALA A 13 9.95 1.20 -7.25
N VAL A 14 10.00 0.43 -8.33
CA VAL A 14 9.22 0.68 -9.55
C VAL A 14 7.72 0.66 -9.25
N ILE A 15 7.24 -0.34 -8.51
CA ILE A 15 5.82 -0.46 -8.14
C ILE A 15 5.37 0.78 -7.35
N TYR A 16 6.07 1.14 -6.28
CA TYR A 16 5.68 2.26 -5.42
C TYR A 16 5.84 3.61 -6.11
N MET A 17 6.88 3.81 -6.92
CA MET A 17 7.01 5.02 -7.73
C MET A 17 5.90 5.13 -8.77
N ALA A 18 5.54 4.03 -9.45
CA ALA A 18 4.43 4.04 -10.39
C ALA A 18 3.10 4.38 -9.70
N ILE A 19 2.86 3.83 -8.51
CA ILE A 19 1.71 4.20 -7.67
C ILE A 19 1.73 5.70 -7.35
N GLY A 20 2.87 6.21 -6.84
CA GLY A 20 3.07 7.62 -6.53
C GLY A 20 2.77 8.52 -7.74
N THR A 21 3.33 8.21 -8.90
CA THR A 21 3.09 8.96 -10.14
C THR A 21 1.61 8.97 -10.52
N MET A 22 0.91 7.83 -10.45
CA MET A 22 -0.53 7.78 -10.73
C MET A 22 -1.33 8.68 -9.78
N ILE A 23 -1.02 8.66 -8.48
CA ILE A 23 -1.68 9.51 -7.49
C ILE A 23 -1.39 10.98 -7.75
N ALA A 24 -0.14 11.34 -8.08
CA ALA A 24 0.22 12.70 -8.42
C ALA A 24 -0.56 13.22 -9.63
N MET A 25 -0.69 12.40 -10.68
CA MET A 25 -1.50 12.73 -11.86
C MET A 25 -2.99 12.89 -11.52
N ASP A 26 -3.52 12.03 -10.65
CA ASP A 26 -4.91 12.12 -10.20
C ASP A 26 -5.16 13.39 -9.37
N LEU A 27 -4.24 13.72 -8.45
CA LEU A 27 -4.23 14.97 -7.69
C LEU A 27 -4.20 16.17 -8.64
N GLU A 28 -3.27 16.24 -9.58
CA GLU A 28 -3.16 17.35 -10.52
C GLU A 28 -4.45 17.56 -11.34
N ARG A 29 -5.05 16.47 -11.84
CA ARG A 29 -6.25 16.51 -12.69
C ARG A 29 -7.54 16.81 -11.92
N ALA A 30 -7.61 16.42 -10.66
CA ALA A 30 -8.82 16.49 -9.87
C ALA A 30 -8.82 17.63 -8.86
N ILE A 31 -7.68 18.13 -8.39
CA ILE A 31 -7.62 19.13 -7.30
C ILE A 31 -8.41 20.41 -7.60
N ARG A 32 -8.41 20.88 -8.85
CA ARG A 32 -9.20 22.06 -9.26
C ARG A 32 -10.72 21.84 -9.20
N ARG A 33 -11.16 20.60 -9.44
CA ARG A 33 -12.59 20.23 -9.48
C ARG A 33 -13.08 19.71 -8.14
N ARG A 34 -12.24 18.96 -7.44
CA ARG A 34 -12.58 18.19 -6.25
C ARG A 34 -12.01 18.78 -4.95
N GLY A 35 -11.21 19.83 -5.05
CA GLY A 35 -10.48 20.41 -3.93
C GLY A 35 -9.36 19.49 -3.43
N TRP A 36 -8.81 19.83 -2.27
CA TRP A 36 -7.71 19.11 -1.64
C TRP A 36 -8.10 17.72 -1.12
N SER A 37 -7.31 16.70 -1.45
CA SER A 37 -7.42 15.33 -0.89
C SER A 37 -6.30 15.07 0.11
N HIS A 38 -6.66 14.91 1.38
CA HIS A 38 -5.69 14.55 2.41
C HIS A 38 -5.18 13.13 2.20
N PHE A 39 -6.07 12.19 1.84
CA PHE A 39 -5.74 10.82 1.52
C PHE A 39 -4.81 10.73 0.32
N GLY A 40 -5.14 11.40 -0.80
CA GLY A 40 -4.31 11.38 -1.99
C GLY A 40 -2.91 11.93 -1.72
N VAL A 41 -2.79 13.06 -1.03
CA VAL A 41 -1.49 13.66 -0.70
C VAL A 41 -0.70 12.78 0.26
N ALA A 42 -1.33 12.28 1.32
CA ALA A 42 -0.66 11.39 2.27
C ALA A 42 -0.23 10.08 1.60
N TRP A 43 -1.06 9.51 0.73
CA TRP A 43 -0.75 8.28 0.00
C TRP A 43 0.39 8.49 -0.99
N LEU A 44 0.41 9.62 -1.70
CA LEU A 44 1.54 10.04 -2.54
C LEU A 44 2.85 10.11 -1.73
N SER A 45 2.83 10.76 -0.56
CA SER A 45 4.02 10.90 0.29
C SER A 45 4.58 9.56 0.75
N ILE A 46 3.72 8.62 1.15
CA ILE A 46 4.13 7.26 1.51
C ILE A 46 4.76 6.55 0.32
N MET A 47 4.08 6.54 -0.81
CA MET A 47 4.52 5.78 -1.98
C MET A 47 5.84 6.30 -2.53
N TYR A 48 6.05 7.62 -2.50
CA TYR A 48 7.33 8.22 -2.86
C TYR A 48 8.46 7.85 -1.89
N THR A 49 8.24 7.99 -0.59
CA THR A 49 9.26 7.68 0.43
C THR A 49 9.62 6.19 0.46
N CYS A 50 8.61 5.29 0.42
CA CYS A 50 8.84 3.86 0.31
C CYS A 50 9.54 3.49 -1.01
N GLY A 51 9.14 4.10 -2.13
CA GLY A 51 9.76 3.84 -3.43
C GLY A 51 11.24 4.25 -3.45
N ALA A 52 11.55 5.44 -2.92
CA ALA A 52 12.93 5.93 -2.83
C ALA A 52 13.77 5.04 -1.92
N HIS A 53 13.20 4.60 -0.79
CA HIS A 53 13.86 3.70 0.14
C HIS A 53 14.25 2.37 -0.54
N HIS A 54 13.29 1.72 -1.21
CA HIS A 54 13.56 0.46 -1.91
C HIS A 54 14.53 0.63 -3.08
N LEU A 55 14.55 1.78 -3.75
CA LEU A 55 15.53 2.07 -4.79
C LEU A 55 16.95 2.08 -4.22
N VAL A 56 17.15 2.83 -3.14
CA VAL A 56 18.44 2.95 -2.43
C VAL A 56 18.90 1.57 -1.93
N HIS A 57 18.01 0.79 -1.31
CA HIS A 57 18.33 -0.58 -0.89
C HIS A 57 18.71 -1.49 -2.06
N GLY A 58 17.97 -1.42 -3.18
CA GLY A 58 18.28 -2.19 -4.38
C GLY A 58 19.66 -1.88 -4.94
N ILE A 59 20.04 -0.60 -4.98
CA ILE A 59 21.36 -0.14 -5.42
C ILE A 59 22.45 -0.60 -4.45
N HIS A 60 22.30 -0.42 -3.14
CA HIS A 60 23.31 -0.83 -2.17
C HIS A 60 23.58 -2.34 -2.18
N VAL A 61 22.54 -3.16 -2.31
CA VAL A 61 22.69 -4.63 -2.39
C VAL A 61 23.36 -5.05 -3.70
N LEU A 62 23.09 -4.36 -4.81
CA LEU A 62 23.62 -4.74 -6.13
C LEU A 62 25.02 -4.19 -6.40
N ALA A 63 25.28 -2.93 -6.06
CA ALA A 63 26.45 -2.19 -6.48
C ALA A 63 27.49 -1.98 -5.36
N GLU A 64 27.05 -1.93 -4.11
CA GLU A 64 27.94 -1.64 -2.96
C GLU A 64 28.23 -2.87 -2.10
N GLY A 65 27.69 -4.03 -2.49
CA GLY A 65 27.99 -5.30 -1.85
C GLY A 65 27.41 -5.43 -0.44
N ARG A 66 26.35 -4.68 -0.10
CA ARG A 66 25.65 -4.85 1.18
C ARG A 66 25.21 -6.30 1.32
N GLU A 67 25.63 -6.94 2.42
CA GLU A 67 25.18 -8.28 2.75
C GLU A 67 23.66 -8.32 2.95
N VAL A 68 23.04 -9.47 2.67
CA VAL A 68 21.60 -9.69 2.89
C VAL A 68 21.39 -11.06 3.46
N GLY A 69 20.40 -11.21 4.34
CA GLY A 69 20.03 -12.48 4.92
C GLY A 69 18.71 -13.04 4.37
N PRO A 70 18.36 -14.29 4.74
CA PRO A 70 17.11 -14.92 4.30
C PRO A 70 15.85 -14.15 4.73
N ALA A 71 15.87 -13.51 5.90
CA ALA A 71 14.74 -12.71 6.36
C ALA A 71 14.53 -11.46 5.49
N ASP A 72 15.59 -10.82 4.97
CA ASP A 72 15.46 -9.70 4.02
C ASP A 72 14.78 -10.13 2.73
N LEU A 73 15.21 -11.27 2.18
CA LEU A 73 14.65 -11.83 0.94
C LEU A 73 13.16 -12.15 1.11
N VAL A 74 12.80 -12.83 2.21
CA VAL A 74 11.40 -13.19 2.48
C VAL A 74 10.56 -11.94 2.72
N ALA A 75 11.06 -11.00 3.53
CA ALA A 75 10.34 -9.77 3.85
C ALA A 75 10.02 -8.95 2.59
N VAL A 76 11.01 -8.74 1.70
CA VAL A 76 10.77 -8.00 0.45
C VAL A 76 9.82 -8.75 -0.49
N ALA A 77 9.98 -10.08 -0.62
CA ALA A 77 9.14 -10.90 -1.48
C ALA A 77 7.66 -10.86 -1.07
N MET A 78 7.36 -10.79 0.23
CA MET A 78 5.99 -10.72 0.75
C MET A 78 5.25 -9.44 0.33
N GLY A 79 5.96 -8.33 0.13
CA GLY A 79 5.31 -7.06 -0.24
C GLY A 79 4.89 -6.98 -1.71
N ILE A 80 5.57 -7.72 -2.59
CA ILE A 80 5.40 -7.60 -4.05
C ILE A 80 3.97 -7.94 -4.48
N PRO A 81 3.33 -9.02 -4.00
CA PRO A 81 1.96 -9.32 -4.38
C PRO A 81 0.98 -8.20 -4.01
N ALA A 82 1.09 -7.62 -2.81
CA ALA A 82 0.18 -6.58 -2.34
C ALA A 82 0.39 -5.25 -3.06
N GLY A 83 1.64 -4.82 -3.25
CA GLY A 83 1.95 -3.61 -4.01
C GLY A 83 1.60 -3.77 -5.50
N GLY A 84 2.00 -4.89 -6.10
CA GLY A 84 1.78 -5.19 -7.51
C GLY A 84 0.30 -5.33 -7.87
N LEU A 85 -0.47 -6.04 -7.04
CA LEU A 85 -1.92 -6.13 -7.25
C LEU A 85 -2.56 -4.74 -7.17
N TRP A 86 -2.29 -3.96 -6.12
CA TRP A 86 -2.85 -2.62 -6.00
C TRP A 86 -2.51 -1.75 -7.22
N ALA A 87 -1.25 -1.76 -7.67
CA ALA A 87 -0.81 -1.03 -8.86
C ALA A 87 -1.56 -1.47 -10.12
N LEU A 88 -1.69 -2.78 -10.35
CA LEU A 88 -2.40 -3.33 -11.51
C LEU A 88 -3.89 -2.95 -11.50
N LEU A 89 -4.56 -3.05 -10.36
CA LEU A 89 -5.94 -2.61 -10.21
C LEU A 89 -6.08 -1.11 -10.52
N ARG A 90 -5.11 -0.27 -10.09
CA ARG A 90 -5.14 1.17 -10.34
C ARG A 90 -4.85 1.52 -11.79
N ILE A 91 -3.91 0.83 -12.43
CA ILE A 91 -3.60 0.96 -13.85
C ILE A 91 -4.80 0.60 -14.71
N GLU A 92 -5.54 -0.45 -14.34
CA GLU A 92 -6.78 -0.79 -15.04
C GLU A 92 -7.83 0.30 -14.89
N ALA A 93 -8.04 0.80 -13.67
CA ALA A 93 -9.00 1.87 -13.40
C ALA A 93 -8.67 3.13 -14.21
N SER A 94 -7.39 3.50 -14.33
CA SER A 94 -6.97 4.68 -15.09
C SER A 94 -7.14 4.53 -16.60
N ARG A 95 -7.30 3.29 -17.10
CA ARG A 95 -7.62 2.97 -18.49
C ARG A 95 -9.13 2.75 -18.73
N GLY A 96 -9.97 3.11 -17.77
CA GLY A 96 -11.43 2.97 -17.85
C GLY A 96 -11.94 1.56 -17.54
N GLY A 97 -11.08 0.66 -17.08
CA GLY A 97 -11.49 -0.66 -16.61
C GLY A 97 -12.10 -0.62 -15.21
N ARG A 98 -12.46 -1.79 -14.70
CA ARG A 98 -13.22 -1.92 -13.44
C ARG A 98 -12.42 -1.48 -12.22
N GLY A 99 -11.12 -1.78 -12.20
CA GLY A 99 -10.25 -1.42 -11.09
C GLY A 99 -10.49 -2.27 -9.85
N ASP A 100 -11.39 -1.89 -8.94
CA ASP A 100 -11.64 -2.68 -7.74
C ASP A 100 -12.53 -3.91 -8.00
N ARG A 101 -12.28 -5.00 -7.25
CA ARG A 101 -13.08 -6.22 -7.31
C ARG A 101 -13.70 -6.50 -5.96
N TYR A 102 -14.99 -6.79 -5.98
CA TYR A 102 -15.69 -7.29 -4.80
C TYR A 102 -15.50 -8.80 -4.69
N VAL A 103 -15.00 -9.25 -3.55
CA VAL A 103 -14.81 -10.67 -3.22
C VAL A 103 -15.88 -11.07 -2.21
N ARG A 104 -16.90 -11.81 -2.65
CA ARG A 104 -18.00 -12.25 -1.78
C ARG A 104 -17.51 -13.20 -0.68
N GLY A 105 -17.97 -12.97 0.55
CA GLY A 105 -17.64 -13.82 1.71
C GLY A 105 -16.14 -13.84 2.00
N THR A 106 -15.62 -14.97 2.48
CA THR A 106 -14.17 -15.18 2.65
C THR A 106 -13.77 -16.49 1.97
N PRO A 107 -13.54 -16.49 0.65
CA PRO A 107 -13.25 -17.72 -0.09
C PRO A 107 -11.96 -18.38 0.40
N THR A 108 -11.83 -19.69 0.13
CA THR A 108 -10.69 -20.49 0.62
C THR A 108 -9.35 -19.94 0.16
N TRP A 109 -9.23 -19.47 -1.09
CA TRP A 109 -7.98 -18.89 -1.59
C TRP A 109 -7.54 -17.67 -0.75
N LEU A 110 -8.48 -16.84 -0.31
CA LEU A 110 -8.17 -15.66 0.50
C LEU A 110 -7.67 -16.06 1.90
N ARG A 111 -8.26 -17.10 2.47
CA ARG A 111 -7.78 -17.69 3.75
C ARG A 111 -6.38 -18.27 3.61
N VAL A 112 -6.10 -18.95 2.50
CA VAL A 112 -4.77 -19.52 2.21
C VAL A 112 -3.74 -18.40 2.05
N VAL A 113 -4.05 -17.35 1.30
CA VAL A 113 -3.16 -16.19 1.14
C VAL A 113 -2.88 -15.53 2.49
N ALA A 114 -3.90 -15.29 3.31
CA ALA A 114 -3.71 -14.72 4.64
C ALA A 114 -2.85 -15.63 5.53
N GLY A 115 -3.11 -16.93 5.54
CA GLY A 115 -2.31 -17.91 6.27
C GLY A 115 -0.84 -17.93 5.83
N ALA A 116 -0.59 -17.89 4.52
CA ALA A 116 0.77 -17.84 3.97
C ALA A 116 1.54 -16.59 4.42
N HIS A 117 0.89 -15.42 4.44
CA HIS A 117 1.51 -14.19 4.94
C HIS A 117 1.80 -14.26 6.44
N LEU A 118 0.90 -14.82 7.25
CA LEU A 118 1.13 -15.00 8.68
C LEU A 118 2.29 -15.96 8.96
N VAL A 119 2.37 -17.07 8.22
CA VAL A 119 3.49 -18.02 8.33
C VAL A 119 4.80 -17.36 7.95
N ALA A 120 4.85 -16.63 6.83
CA ALA A 120 6.05 -15.95 6.38
C ALA A 120 6.49 -14.85 7.37
N ALA A 121 5.55 -14.02 7.86
CA ALA A 121 5.83 -13.02 8.89
C ALA A 121 6.34 -13.66 10.20
N GLY A 122 5.71 -14.76 10.63
CA GLY A 122 6.12 -15.52 11.82
C GLY A 122 7.51 -16.13 11.67
N ALA A 123 7.84 -16.67 10.49
CA ALA A 123 9.17 -17.20 10.21
C ALA A 123 10.24 -16.09 10.27
N THR A 124 9.97 -14.93 9.67
CA THR A 124 10.85 -13.75 9.75
C THR A 124 11.05 -13.28 11.19
N LEU A 125 9.98 -13.25 11.99
CA LEU A 125 10.07 -12.91 13.42
C LEU A 125 10.93 -13.91 14.20
N VAL A 126 10.76 -15.22 13.99
CA VAL A 126 11.55 -16.25 14.67
C VAL A 126 13.03 -16.14 14.31
N VAL A 127 13.35 -15.92 13.03
CA VAL A 127 14.73 -15.65 12.60
C VAL A 127 15.27 -14.41 13.30
N GLY A 128 14.48 -13.33 13.36
CA GLY A 128 14.92 -12.10 13.98
C GLY A 128 15.16 -12.20 15.49
N LEU A 129 14.28 -12.89 16.22
CA LEU A 129 14.48 -13.16 17.65
C LEU A 129 15.76 -13.95 17.91
N ARG A 130 16.10 -14.93 17.06
CA ARG A 130 17.35 -15.68 17.18
C ARG A 130 18.58 -14.79 16.99
N LEU A 131 18.56 -13.91 15.99
CA LEU A 131 19.66 -12.97 15.74
C LEU A 131 19.85 -11.96 16.89
N LEU A 132 18.76 -11.52 17.52
CA LEU A 132 18.80 -10.60 18.65
C LEU A 132 19.28 -11.22 19.98
N THR A 133 19.36 -12.56 20.09
CA THR A 133 19.90 -13.19 21.30
C THR A 133 21.43 -13.07 21.45
N GLY A 134 22.12 -12.49 20.46
CA GLY A 134 23.54 -12.12 20.53
C GLY A 134 23.78 -10.75 21.19
N ALA A 135 24.99 -10.21 21.06
CA ALA A 135 25.28 -8.83 21.47
C ALA A 135 24.54 -7.86 20.55
N THR A 136 23.57 -7.10 21.09
CA THR A 136 22.82 -6.09 20.35
C THR A 136 23.39 -4.70 20.58
N ASP A 137 23.76 -4.00 19.51
CA ASP A 137 24.09 -2.58 19.56
C ASP A 137 22.94 -1.78 18.94
N LEU A 138 22.04 -1.28 19.79
CA LEU A 138 20.90 -0.47 19.35
C LEU A 138 21.36 0.97 19.15
N ASP A 139 21.90 1.24 17.97
CA ASP A 139 22.24 2.60 17.52
C ASP A 139 20.96 3.44 17.31
N THR A 140 21.02 4.70 17.75
CA THR A 140 20.07 5.78 17.41
C THR A 140 19.71 5.87 15.92
N ARG A 141 20.59 5.43 15.02
CA ARG A 141 20.32 5.34 13.57
C ARG A 141 19.18 4.37 13.22
N LEU A 142 18.79 3.48 14.14
CA LEU A 142 17.68 2.53 13.96
C LEU A 142 16.32 3.12 14.36
N ILE A 143 16.29 4.25 15.05
CA ILE A 143 15.06 4.91 15.53
C ILE A 143 14.01 5.07 14.43
N PRO A 144 14.30 5.63 13.23
CA PRO A 144 13.24 5.84 12.24
C PRO A 144 12.63 4.51 11.78
N ASN A 145 13.43 3.44 11.63
CA ASN A 145 12.92 2.11 11.28
C ASN A 145 12.01 1.55 12.37
N ILE A 146 12.40 1.68 13.65
CA ILE A 146 11.57 1.25 14.79
C ILE A 146 10.23 2.00 14.81
N LEU A 147 10.25 3.32 14.58
CA LEU A 147 9.04 4.13 14.48
C LEU A 147 8.16 3.68 13.30
N LEU A 148 8.77 3.44 12.12
CA LEU A 148 8.08 2.97 10.93
C LEU A 148 7.42 1.59 11.13
N VAL A 149 8.06 0.67 11.86
CA VAL A 149 7.43 -0.61 12.24
C VAL A 149 6.12 -0.34 12.99
N GLY A 150 6.15 0.49 14.03
CA GLY A 150 4.95 0.83 14.81
C GLY A 150 3.88 1.52 13.98
N LEU A 151 4.27 2.50 13.17
CA LEU A 151 3.35 3.28 12.34
C LEU A 151 2.69 2.42 11.26
N TYR A 152 3.45 1.58 10.56
CA TYR A 152 2.91 0.73 9.50
C TYR A 152 2.03 -0.39 10.06
N LEU A 153 2.36 -0.97 11.22
CA LEU A 153 1.42 -1.87 11.92
C LEU A 153 0.14 -1.14 12.32
N GLY A 154 0.25 0.10 12.82
CA GLY A 154 -0.90 0.93 13.16
C GLY A 154 -1.81 1.25 11.97
N ILE A 155 -1.21 1.64 10.83
CA ILE A 155 -1.92 1.88 9.57
C ILE A 155 -2.60 0.61 9.08
N GLY A 156 -1.87 -0.50 9.02
CA GLY A 156 -2.41 -1.79 8.60
C GLY A 156 -3.59 -2.22 9.48
N ALA A 157 -3.50 -2.03 10.80
CA ALA A 157 -4.58 -2.33 11.73
C ALA A 157 -5.82 -1.45 11.50
N ALA A 158 -5.64 -0.15 11.23
CA ALA A 158 -6.75 0.75 10.93
C ALA A 158 -7.45 0.38 9.61
N LEU A 159 -6.68 0.09 8.56
CA LEU A 159 -7.22 -0.37 7.27
C LEU A 159 -7.93 -1.74 7.39
N MET A 160 -7.38 -2.65 8.19
CA MET A 160 -8.01 -3.95 8.49
C MET A 160 -9.36 -3.75 9.18
N ARG A 161 -9.47 -2.84 10.16
CA ARG A 161 -10.75 -2.51 10.80
C ARG A 161 -11.76 -1.99 9.78
N GLY A 162 -11.35 -1.11 8.88
CA GLY A 162 -12.19 -0.65 7.76
C GLY A 162 -12.66 -1.80 6.86
N GLN A 163 -11.77 -2.71 6.47
CA GLN A 163 -12.14 -3.89 5.67
C GLN A 163 -13.09 -4.84 6.41
N LEU A 164 -12.89 -5.03 7.72
CA LEU A 164 -13.78 -5.85 8.55
C LEU A 164 -15.16 -5.22 8.71
N HIS A 165 -15.23 -3.89 8.85
CA HIS A 165 -16.49 -3.15 8.87
C HIS A 165 -17.23 -3.31 7.54
N ASN A 166 -16.57 -3.01 6.41
CA ASN A 166 -17.15 -3.17 5.07
C ASN A 166 -17.62 -4.60 4.81
N ARG A 167 -16.90 -5.61 5.31
CA ARG A 167 -17.33 -7.01 5.21
C ARG A 167 -18.61 -7.29 5.99
N ARG A 168 -18.75 -6.72 7.19
CA ARG A 168 -19.95 -6.92 8.02
C ARG A 168 -21.17 -6.30 7.35
N GLU A 169 -21.01 -5.09 6.78
CA GLU A 169 -22.10 -4.36 6.13
C GLU A 169 -22.46 -4.92 4.74
N HIS A 170 -21.45 -5.24 3.91
CA HIS A 170 -21.64 -5.60 2.50
C HIS A 170 -21.41 -7.07 2.18
N GLY A 171 -21.04 -7.91 3.16
CA GLY A 171 -20.89 -9.36 3.00
C GLY A 171 -19.65 -9.83 2.23
N GLY A 172 -18.67 -8.95 1.98
CA GLY A 172 -17.47 -9.29 1.20
C GLY A 172 -16.33 -8.29 1.36
N TRP A 173 -15.26 -8.47 0.59
CA TRP A 173 -14.04 -7.66 0.67
C TRP A 173 -13.82 -6.84 -0.59
N SER A 174 -13.14 -5.70 -0.45
CA SER A 174 -12.56 -4.97 -1.58
C SER A 174 -11.18 -5.53 -1.87
N LEU A 175 -10.91 -5.97 -3.10
CA LEU A 175 -9.60 -6.52 -3.46
C LEU A 175 -8.51 -5.44 -3.39
N SER A 176 -8.79 -4.22 -3.85
CA SER A 176 -7.88 -3.08 -3.69
C SER A 176 -7.70 -2.67 -2.23
N GLY A 177 -8.77 -2.72 -1.43
CA GLY A 177 -8.71 -2.49 0.01
C GLY A 177 -7.88 -3.52 0.76
N LEU A 178 -8.02 -4.80 0.43
CA LEU A 178 -7.16 -5.88 0.96
C LEU A 178 -5.71 -5.70 0.55
N SER A 179 -5.47 -5.34 -0.71
CA SER A 179 -4.12 -5.06 -1.23
C SER A 179 -3.47 -3.89 -0.48
N LEU A 180 -4.20 -2.78 -0.32
CA LEU A 180 -3.76 -1.59 0.40
C LEU A 180 -3.46 -1.92 1.87
N MET A 181 -4.37 -2.65 2.52
CA MET A 181 -4.20 -3.09 3.90
C MET A 181 -2.94 -3.93 4.09
N MET A 182 -2.63 -4.83 3.14
CA MET A 182 -1.48 -5.72 3.23
C MET A 182 -0.12 -5.04 2.97
N ILE A 183 -0.08 -3.94 2.20
CA ILE A 183 1.17 -3.20 1.95
C ILE A 183 1.86 -2.85 3.28
N PHE A 184 1.14 -2.26 4.23
CA PHE A 184 1.76 -1.72 5.44
C PHE A 184 2.33 -2.78 6.40
N PRO A 185 1.62 -3.86 6.77
CA PRO A 185 2.22 -4.94 7.55
C PRO A 185 3.45 -5.55 6.88
N THR A 186 3.48 -5.66 5.54
CA THR A 186 4.69 -6.14 4.85
C THR A 186 5.84 -5.14 4.93
N CYS A 187 5.60 -3.83 4.81
CA CYS A 187 6.61 -2.81 5.08
C CYS A 187 7.11 -2.88 6.52
N ALA A 188 6.23 -3.08 7.50
CA ALA A 188 6.63 -3.25 8.90
C ALA A 188 7.57 -4.45 9.10
N VAL A 189 7.30 -5.59 8.44
CA VAL A 189 8.18 -6.76 8.48
C VAL A 189 9.54 -6.46 7.85
N MET A 190 9.59 -5.70 6.75
CA MET A 190 10.86 -5.29 6.12
C MET A 190 11.68 -4.37 7.05
N HIS A 191 11.08 -3.33 7.64
CA HIS A 191 11.77 -2.46 8.59
C HIS A 191 12.20 -3.20 9.86
N ALA A 192 11.39 -4.13 10.37
CA ALA A 192 11.76 -4.95 11.50
C ALA A 192 12.96 -5.86 11.18
N SER A 193 12.98 -6.44 9.98
CA SER A 193 14.11 -7.25 9.50
C SER A 193 15.40 -6.41 9.45
N TYR A 194 15.31 -5.20 8.90
CA TYR A 194 16.44 -4.28 8.87
C TYR A 194 16.96 -3.93 10.28
N VAL A 195 16.07 -3.61 11.22
CA VAL A 195 16.45 -3.30 12.62
C VAL A 195 17.16 -4.48 13.27
N VAL A 196 16.65 -5.69 13.09
CA VAL A 196 17.26 -6.92 13.61
C VAL A 196 18.67 -7.09 13.05
N TYR A 197 18.82 -7.06 11.73
CA TYR A 197 20.12 -7.32 11.11
C TYR A 197 21.15 -6.25 11.47
N ALA A 198 20.77 -4.97 11.40
CA ALA A 198 21.65 -3.88 11.77
C ALA A 198 22.01 -3.90 13.27
N GLY A 199 21.03 -4.18 14.14
CA GLY A 199 21.26 -4.31 15.59
C GLY A 199 22.13 -5.51 15.98
N SER A 200 22.18 -6.55 15.14
CA SER A 200 23.07 -7.72 15.29
C SER A 200 24.47 -7.52 14.68
N ALA A 201 24.82 -6.28 14.29
CA ALA A 201 26.08 -5.92 13.63
C ALA A 201 26.36 -6.65 12.31
N LEU A 202 25.33 -7.24 11.69
CA LEU A 202 25.46 -7.88 10.37
C LEU A 202 25.47 -6.84 9.25
N PHE A 203 24.80 -5.68 9.44
CA PHE A 203 24.82 -4.55 8.50
C PHE A 203 25.14 -3.24 9.23
N ALA A 204 25.88 -2.36 8.55
CA ALA A 204 26.03 -0.98 8.98
C ALA A 204 24.87 -0.12 8.44
N PRO A 205 24.23 0.71 9.28
CA PRO A 205 23.27 1.70 8.81
C PRO A 205 23.95 2.68 7.85
N ASP A 206 23.43 2.80 6.63
CA ASP A 206 23.93 3.78 5.67
C ASP A 206 23.23 5.14 5.84
N PHE A 207 23.96 6.21 5.54
CA PHE A 207 23.49 7.58 5.67
C PHE A 207 22.34 7.91 4.70
N HIS A 208 22.34 7.39 3.48
CA HIS A 208 21.27 7.63 2.50
C HIS A 208 19.97 6.96 2.96
N GLY A 209 20.06 5.70 3.40
CA GLY A 209 18.92 4.99 4.00
C GLY A 209 18.35 5.75 5.20
N LEU A 210 19.22 6.24 6.09
CA LEU A 210 18.82 7.01 7.27
C LEU A 210 18.00 8.27 6.92
N TRP A 211 18.43 9.06 5.94
CA TRP A 211 17.68 10.26 5.52
C TRP A 211 16.33 9.91 4.91
N VAL A 212 16.28 8.89 4.06
CA VAL A 212 15.02 8.46 3.44
C VAL A 212 14.04 7.95 4.49
N ASP A 213 14.52 7.20 5.49
CA ASP A 213 13.68 6.70 6.59
C ASP A 213 13.16 7.83 7.46
N TRP A 214 13.98 8.85 7.74
CA TRP A 214 13.53 10.04 8.45
C TRP A 214 12.50 10.87 7.68
N LEU A 215 12.51 10.85 6.34
CA LEU A 215 11.42 11.41 5.54
C LEU A 215 10.18 10.51 5.53
N GLY A 216 10.37 9.19 5.63
CA GLY A 216 9.29 8.21 5.75
C GLY A 216 8.46 8.37 7.02
N VAL A 217 9.09 8.67 8.16
CA VAL A 217 8.39 8.83 9.45
C VAL A 217 7.27 9.89 9.43
N PRO A 218 7.50 11.16 9.04
CA PRO A 218 6.44 12.15 8.97
C PRO A 218 5.38 11.81 7.90
N ALA A 219 5.78 11.19 6.78
CA ALA A 219 4.82 10.70 5.79
C ALA A 219 3.89 9.63 6.41
N ALA A 220 4.46 8.66 7.14
CA ALA A 220 3.75 7.60 7.86
C ALA A 220 2.84 8.15 8.95
N LEU A 221 3.30 9.12 9.74
CA LEU A 221 2.47 9.81 10.74
C LEU A 221 1.28 10.52 10.09
N TYR A 222 1.51 11.26 9.00
CA TYR A 222 0.45 11.97 8.30
C TYR A 222 -0.57 10.99 7.70
N PHE A 223 -0.12 9.92 7.04
CA PHE A 223 -1.01 8.91 6.49
C PHE A 223 -1.79 8.17 7.57
N PHE A 224 -1.16 7.83 8.70
CA PHE A 224 -1.84 7.24 9.84
C PHE A 224 -2.94 8.16 10.39
N TRP A 225 -2.63 9.45 10.55
CA TRP A 225 -3.63 10.45 10.96
C TRP A 225 -4.80 10.52 9.98
N VAL A 226 -4.53 10.54 8.66
CA VAL A 226 -5.59 10.56 7.64
C VAL A 226 -6.45 9.31 7.70
N VAL A 227 -5.85 8.11 7.72
CA VAL A 227 -6.61 6.84 7.75
C VAL A 227 -7.46 6.74 9.02
N ARG A 228 -6.92 7.13 10.18
CA ARG A 228 -7.67 7.18 11.44
C ARG A 228 -8.78 8.21 11.37
N GLY A 229 -8.51 9.37 10.78
CA GLY A 229 -9.47 10.45 10.63
C GLY A 229 -10.63 10.08 9.71
N LEU A 230 -10.38 9.35 8.63
CA LEU A 230 -11.40 8.77 7.76
C LEU A 230 -12.23 7.72 8.50
N GLU A 231 -11.57 6.82 9.24
CA GLU A 231 -12.24 5.81 10.08
C GLU A 231 -13.18 6.44 11.12
N THR A 232 -12.80 7.59 11.71
CA THR A 232 -13.59 8.29 12.73
C THR A 232 -14.49 9.41 12.18
N GLY A 233 -14.49 9.64 10.86
CA GLY A 233 -15.25 10.72 10.22
C GLY A 233 -14.76 12.15 10.54
N THR A 234 -13.57 12.31 11.12
CA THR A 234 -12.99 13.63 11.44
C THR A 234 -12.23 14.25 10.26
N VAL A 235 -11.87 13.45 9.26
CA VAL A 235 -11.31 13.90 7.98
C VAL A 235 -12.28 13.54 6.88
N LYS A 236 -12.71 14.52 6.08
CA LYS A 236 -13.54 14.29 4.88
C LYS A 236 -12.68 14.38 3.64
N ASP A 237 -12.81 13.44 2.72
CA ASP A 237 -12.06 13.40 1.47
C ASP A 237 -12.97 13.28 0.25
N TRP A 238 -12.40 13.19 -0.96
CA TRP A 238 -13.14 13.17 -2.22
C TRP A 238 -14.26 12.13 -2.28
N ASN A 239 -14.13 10.98 -1.62
CA ASN A 239 -15.18 9.97 -1.64
C ASN A 239 -16.43 10.38 -0.84
N GLU A 240 -16.31 11.33 0.08
CA GLU A 240 -17.42 11.80 0.93
C GLU A 240 -17.91 13.21 0.52
N ARG A 241 -17.09 14.00 -0.18
CA ARG A 241 -17.42 15.38 -0.57
C ARG A 241 -18.34 15.48 -1.79
N PHE A 242 -18.36 14.46 -2.65
CA PHE A 242 -19.17 14.42 -3.90
C PHE A 242 -20.33 13.42 -3.82
N GLU A 243 -20.65 12.91 -2.63
CA GLU A 243 -21.88 12.15 -2.35
C GLU A 243 -22.99 13.09 -1.82
N SER A 244 -23.05 14.36 -2.24
CA SER A 244 -24.28 15.12 -2.10
C SER A 244 -25.30 14.57 -3.10
N ILE A 245 -26.54 14.43 -2.68
CA ILE A 245 -27.66 13.90 -3.49
C ILE A 245 -27.82 14.64 -4.84
N GLU A 246 -27.33 15.88 -4.92
CA GLU A 246 -27.29 16.71 -6.13
C GLU A 246 -26.36 16.12 -7.22
N ASP A 247 -25.18 15.61 -6.87
CA ASP A 247 -24.23 15.01 -7.84
C ASP A 247 -24.72 13.65 -8.39
N LEU A 248 -25.54 12.93 -7.62
CA LEU A 248 -26.24 11.72 -8.10
C LEU A 248 -27.42 12.08 -9.00
N GLY A 249 -28.10 13.19 -8.71
CA GLY A 249 -29.17 13.76 -9.54
C GLY A 249 -28.68 14.19 -10.91
N ASP A 250 -27.54 14.88 -10.97
CA ASP A 250 -26.95 15.36 -12.23
C ASP A 250 -26.44 14.21 -13.10
N ARG A 251 -25.91 13.13 -12.51
CA ARG A 251 -25.50 11.93 -13.25
C ARG A 251 -26.71 11.12 -13.75
N ALA A 252 -27.79 11.04 -12.98
CA ALA A 252 -29.04 10.42 -13.42
C ALA A 252 -29.72 11.24 -14.53
N ALA A 253 -29.71 12.58 -14.40
CA ALA A 253 -30.24 13.50 -15.40
C ALA A 253 -29.46 13.43 -16.72
N ALA A 254 -28.12 13.43 -16.66
CA ALA A 254 -27.26 13.26 -17.83
C ALA A 254 -27.47 11.89 -18.51
N SER A 255 -27.61 10.82 -17.72
CA SER A 255 -27.94 9.47 -18.22
C SER A 255 -29.32 9.38 -18.88
N SER A 256 -30.29 10.21 -18.45
CA SER A 256 -31.64 10.25 -19.01
C SER A 256 -31.77 11.16 -20.23
N ALA A 257 -30.91 12.19 -20.33
CA ALA A 257 -30.90 13.13 -21.45
C ALA A 257 -30.27 12.51 -22.72
N ASP A 258 -29.33 11.59 -22.55
CA ASP A 258 -28.81 10.74 -23.66
C ASP A 258 -29.80 9.63 -24.08
N ALA A 259 -30.90 9.46 -23.33
CA ALA A 259 -31.96 8.51 -23.61
C ALA A 259 -33.29 9.24 -23.94
N ALA A 260 -33.26 10.14 -24.93
CA ALA A 260 -34.46 10.66 -25.56
C ALA A 260 -34.58 10.16 -27.02
N PRO A 261 -35.81 9.99 -27.54
CA PRO A 261 -36.15 8.87 -28.42
C PRO A 261 -36.20 9.28 -29.89
N ASP A 262 -35.30 8.74 -30.70
CA ASP A 262 -35.44 8.79 -32.15
C ASP A 262 -36.09 7.50 -32.66
N GLY A 263 -37.38 7.62 -32.99
CA GLY A 263 -37.95 6.95 -34.16
C GLY A 263 -38.31 5.46 -34.03
N PRO A 264 -39.10 4.95 -34.98
CA PRO A 264 -40.09 3.91 -34.73
C PRO A 264 -39.48 2.52 -34.57
N VAL A 265 -40.12 1.77 -33.68
CA VAL A 265 -40.05 0.31 -33.56
C VAL A 265 -40.28 -0.32 -34.93
N LEU A 266 -39.21 -0.82 -35.55
CA LEU A 266 -39.32 -1.82 -36.59
C LEU A 266 -38.92 -3.16 -35.98
N GLU A 267 -39.90 -4.07 -35.95
CA GLU A 267 -39.70 -5.50 -35.85
C GLU A 267 -38.59 -5.95 -36.82
N GLU A 268 -37.51 -6.54 -36.32
CA GLU A 268 -36.93 -7.73 -36.96
C GLU A 268 -35.91 -8.47 -36.09
N ALA A 269 -36.08 -9.79 -36.10
CA ALA A 269 -35.05 -10.82 -35.95
C ALA A 269 -34.50 -11.12 -34.54
N ILE A 270 -35.25 -12.00 -33.86
CA ILE A 270 -34.68 -13.30 -33.52
C ILE A 270 -34.14 -13.93 -34.82
N ARG A 271 -32.82 -14.04 -34.93
CA ARG A 271 -32.10 -15.16 -35.55
C ARG A 271 -30.68 -15.21 -35.02
#